data_AF-A0A517MH50-F1
#
_entry.id   AF-A0A517MH50-F1
#
_cell.length_a   1.000
_cell.length_b   1.000
_cell.length_c   1.000
_cell.angle_alpha   90.00
_cell.angle_beta   90.00
_cell.angle_gamma   90.00
#
_symmetry.space_group_name_H-M   'P 1'
#
loop_
_entity.id
_entity.type
_entity.pdbx_description
1 polymer ?
#
loop_
_entity_poly.entity_id
_entity_poly.type
_entity_poly.pdbx_seq_one_letter_code
_entity_poly.pdbx_strand_id
1 'polypeptide(L)'
;MKTSCIRSGQVEVGIISHEGNQFAAIGASVVGRSFTAYTKSTRGKIHLTSWCGKTILACRSEVVQRFSDGSMALLFRLTANRFIVGYALADDGMLFRGELIRHRDEDDARYHADQLSDHFAQLDADDEEAFAISEDG
;
A
#
# COMPACT_ATOMS: atom_id res chain seq x y z
N MET A 1 21.47 3.65 13.29
CA MET A 1 20.09 3.24 12.93
C MET A 1 20.02 1.72 12.96
N LYS A 2 19.09 1.14 13.73
CA LYS A 2 18.88 -0.32 13.79
C LYS A 2 17.42 -0.61 13.46
N THR A 3 17.20 -1.51 12.51
CA THR A 3 15.84 -1.92 12.11
C THR A 3 15.56 -3.34 12.60
N SER A 4 14.34 -3.58 13.07
CA SER A 4 13.84 -4.91 13.40
C SER A 4 12.40 -5.05 12.93
N CYS A 5 11.95 -6.29 12.75
CA CYS A 5 10.60 -6.61 12.34
C CYS A 5 9.98 -7.51 13.42
N ILE A 6 8.80 -7.11 13.89
CA ILE A 6 7.98 -7.92 14.79
C ILE A 6 6.72 -8.34 14.05
N ARG A 7 6.36 -9.62 14.18
CA ARG A 7 5.15 -10.17 13.61
C ARG A 7 4.21 -10.64 14.71
N SER A 8 2.96 -10.20 14.65
CA SER A 8 1.87 -10.69 15.50
C SER A 8 0.70 -11.10 14.62
N GLY A 9 0.53 -12.42 14.43
CA GLY A 9 -0.47 -12.97 13.52
C GLY A 9 -0.27 -12.55 12.06
N GLN A 10 -1.24 -11.82 11.52
CA GLN A 10 -1.24 -11.27 10.15
C GLN A 10 -0.69 -9.85 10.06
N VAL A 11 -0.25 -9.25 11.17
CA VAL A 11 0.31 -7.90 11.23
C VAL A 11 1.83 -7.98 11.38
N GLU A 12 2.53 -7.22 10.54
CA GLU A 12 3.95 -6.93 10.65
C GLU A 12 4.13 -5.48 11.10
N VAL A 13 5.08 -5.24 12.00
CA VAL A 13 5.48 -3.89 12.44
C VAL A 13 6.99 -3.79 12.29
N GLY A 14 7.44 -2.82 11.49
CA GLY A 14 8.84 -2.42 11.43
C GLY A 14 9.15 -1.50 12.60
N ILE A 15 10.22 -1.79 13.35
CA ILE A 15 10.73 -0.90 14.39
C ILE A 15 12.06 -0.32 13.92
N ILE A 16 12.14 1.00 13.91
CA ILE A 16 13.35 1.75 13.58
C ILE A 16 13.85 2.39 14.88
N SER A 17 15.05 2.01 15.30
CA SER A 17 15.75 2.68 16.40
C SER A 17 16.74 3.70 15.87
N HIS A 18 16.55 4.96 16.24
CA HIS A 18 17.41 6.08 15.89
C HIS A 18 17.61 6.98 17.11
N GLU A 19 18.87 7.23 17.49
CA GLU A 19 19.25 8.12 18.61
C GLU A 19 18.56 7.82 19.95
N GLY A 20 18.37 6.53 20.27
CA GLY A 20 17.70 6.10 21.50
C GLY A 20 16.16 6.15 21.43
N ASN A 21 15.59 6.73 20.36
CA ASN A 21 14.16 6.73 20.09
C ASN A 21 13.76 5.52 19.24
N GLN A 22 12.55 5.02 19.45
CA GLN A 22 11.95 3.95 18.65
C GLN A 22 10.75 4.49 17.87
N PHE A 23 10.78 4.25 16.58
CA PHE A 23 9.70 4.60 15.65
C PHE A 23 9.12 3.29 15.11
N ALA A 24 7.79 3.21 15.03
CA ALA A 24 7.10 2.06 14.47
C ALA A 24 6.51 2.42 13.10
N ALA A 25 6.75 1.58 12.11
CA ALA A 25 6.10 1.63 10.80
C ALA A 25 5.17 0.42 10.68
N ILE A 26 3.95 0.65 10.18
CA ILE A 26 3.04 -0.44 9.81
C ILE A 26 3.74 -1.23 8.70
N GLY A 27 4.02 -2.51 8.94
CA GLY A 27 4.54 -3.42 7.91
C GLY A 27 3.42 -3.88 6.98
N ALA A 28 3.41 -5.15 6.58
CA ALA A 28 2.23 -5.71 5.94
C ALA A 28 1.16 -6.15 6.96
N SER A 29 -0.11 -5.83 6.69
CA SER A 29 -1.22 -6.18 7.57
C SER A 29 -2.50 -6.49 6.82
N VAL A 30 -3.37 -7.30 7.43
CA VAL A 30 -4.75 -7.51 6.98
C VAL A 30 -5.66 -7.35 8.18
N VAL A 31 -6.58 -6.38 8.13
CA VAL A 31 -7.56 -6.12 9.19
C VAL A 31 -8.94 -5.99 8.56
N GLY A 32 -9.76 -7.02 8.74
CA GLY A 32 -11.07 -7.09 8.08
C GLY A 32 -10.93 -7.10 6.56
N ARG A 33 -11.32 -6.00 5.91
CA ARG A 33 -11.18 -5.81 4.46
C ARG A 33 -9.94 -5.00 4.09
N SER A 34 -9.38 -4.24 5.04
CA SER A 34 -8.22 -3.40 4.82
C SER A 34 -6.96 -4.25 4.70
N PHE A 35 -6.09 -3.84 3.79
CA PHE A 35 -4.88 -4.54 3.42
C PHE A 35 -3.74 -3.53 3.27
N THR A 36 -2.62 -3.80 3.93
CA THR A 36 -1.40 -3.00 3.82
C THR A 36 -0.25 -3.90 3.42
N ALA A 37 0.57 -3.47 2.48
CA ALA A 37 1.79 -4.19 2.06
C ALA A 37 2.74 -3.22 1.36
N TYR A 38 3.77 -3.74 0.71
CA TYR A 38 4.71 -2.94 -0.08
C TYR A 38 4.71 -3.39 -1.52
N THR A 39 4.77 -2.45 -2.45
CA THR A 39 4.91 -2.77 -3.88
C THR A 39 6.29 -3.34 -4.17
N LYS A 40 6.35 -4.24 -5.14
CA LYS A 40 7.61 -4.72 -5.73
C LYS A 40 7.41 -4.95 -7.21
N SER A 41 8.22 -4.28 -8.01
CA SER A 41 8.23 -4.47 -9.46
C SER A 41 9.18 -5.62 -9.82
N THR A 42 8.68 -6.63 -10.53
CA THR A 42 9.52 -7.72 -11.03
C THR A 42 9.10 -8.07 -12.44
N ARG A 43 10.01 -7.88 -13.41
CA ARG A 43 9.75 -8.11 -14.85
C ARG A 43 8.51 -7.36 -15.35
N GLY A 44 8.33 -6.11 -14.91
CA GLY A 44 7.20 -5.26 -15.29
C GLY A 44 5.85 -5.65 -14.68
N LYS A 45 5.83 -6.56 -13.70
CA LYS A 45 4.64 -6.91 -12.93
C LYS A 45 4.78 -6.40 -11.50
N ILE A 46 3.68 -5.92 -10.96
CA ILE A 46 3.62 -5.44 -9.57
C ILE A 46 3.20 -6.61 -8.69
N HIS A 47 3.96 -6.80 -7.62
CA HIS A 47 3.70 -7.75 -6.55
C HIS A 47 3.56 -6.99 -5.24
N LEU A 48 2.97 -7.64 -4.23
CA LEU A 48 2.96 -7.12 -2.87
C LEU A 48 3.89 -7.95 -1.99
N THR A 49 4.70 -7.28 -1.20
CA THR A 49 5.64 -7.86 -0.23
C THR A 49 5.36 -7.38 1.18
N SER A 50 5.90 -8.13 2.14
CA SER A 50 6.10 -7.69 3.51
C SER A 50 7.13 -6.56 3.54
N TRP A 51 7.24 -5.87 4.68
CA TRP A 51 8.28 -4.86 4.89
C TRP A 51 9.68 -5.43 4.68
N CYS A 52 9.93 -6.65 5.17
CA CYS A 52 11.19 -7.36 4.93
C CYS A 52 11.37 -7.93 3.51
N GLY A 53 10.51 -7.56 2.55
CA GLY A 53 10.64 -7.92 1.13
C GLY A 53 10.17 -9.33 0.77
N LYS A 54 9.55 -10.07 1.71
CA LYS A 54 8.98 -11.40 1.43
C LYS A 54 7.68 -11.24 0.64
N THR A 55 7.53 -11.94 -0.47
CA THR A 55 6.30 -11.91 -1.27
C THR A 55 5.08 -12.36 -0.46
N ILE A 56 4.05 -11.53 -0.47
CA ILE A 56 2.73 -11.78 0.12
C ILE A 56 1.72 -12.08 -0.98
N LEU A 57 1.74 -11.31 -2.07
CA LEU A 57 0.83 -11.48 -3.20
C LEU A 57 1.58 -11.38 -4.53
N ALA A 58 1.46 -12.43 -5.33
CA ALA A 58 1.92 -12.46 -6.71
C ALA A 58 0.82 -13.04 -7.60
N CYS A 59 -0.02 -12.18 -8.16
CA CYS A 59 -1.12 -12.57 -9.04
C CYS A 59 -1.19 -11.65 -10.27
N ARG A 60 -2.26 -11.77 -11.07
CA ARG A 60 -2.50 -10.83 -12.17
C ARG A 60 -2.81 -9.46 -11.57
N SER A 61 -1.97 -8.48 -11.85
CA SER A 61 -2.11 -7.10 -11.43
C SER A 61 -2.38 -6.20 -12.63
N GLU A 62 -3.02 -5.07 -12.37
CA GLU A 62 -3.27 -3.99 -13.33
C GLU A 62 -3.02 -2.66 -12.64
N VAL A 63 -2.38 -1.74 -13.36
CA VAL A 63 -2.35 -0.34 -12.99
C VAL A 63 -3.59 0.29 -13.61
N VAL A 64 -4.57 0.60 -12.78
CA VAL A 64 -5.85 1.19 -13.21
C VAL A 64 -5.62 2.64 -13.63
N GLN A 65 -4.86 3.38 -12.83
CA GLN A 65 -4.51 4.76 -13.07
C GLN A 65 -3.10 5.05 -12.57
N ARG A 66 -2.38 5.92 -13.30
CA ARG A 66 -1.15 6.56 -12.83
C ARG A 66 -1.43 8.04 -12.64
N PHE A 67 -1.11 8.55 -11.47
CA PHE A 67 -1.22 9.97 -11.16
C PHE A 67 0.08 10.69 -11.57
N SER A 68 0.03 12.02 -11.61
CA SER A 68 1.15 12.86 -12.09
C SER A 68 2.37 12.83 -11.18
N ASP A 69 2.19 12.52 -9.91
CA ASP A 69 3.23 12.35 -8.89
C ASP A 69 3.93 10.98 -8.95
N GLY A 70 3.50 10.09 -9.84
CA GLY A 70 4.02 8.74 -9.99
C GLY A 70 3.30 7.70 -9.12
N SER A 71 2.38 8.13 -8.24
CA SER A 71 1.52 7.24 -7.51
C SER A 71 0.52 6.53 -8.44
N MET A 72 -0.14 5.49 -7.93
CA MET A 72 -0.95 4.61 -8.76
C MET A 72 -2.10 3.95 -8.03
N ALA A 73 -3.21 3.86 -8.75
CA ALA A 73 -4.32 2.97 -8.45
C ALA A 73 -4.02 1.58 -9.02
N LEU A 74 -4.13 0.56 -8.18
CA LEU A 74 -3.78 -0.82 -8.48
C LEU A 74 -4.98 -1.74 -8.26
N LEU A 75 -5.06 -2.75 -9.12
CA LEU A 75 -6.03 -3.83 -9.01
C LEU A 75 -5.32 -5.17 -9.13
N PHE A 76 -5.58 -6.06 -8.17
CA PHE A 76 -5.07 -7.42 -8.11
C PHE A 76 -6.24 -8.41 -8.23
N ARG A 77 -6.20 -9.25 -9.26
CA ARG A 77 -7.24 -10.25 -9.52
C ARG A 77 -6.99 -11.52 -8.73
N LEU A 78 -7.96 -11.91 -7.92
CA LEU A 78 -7.96 -13.18 -7.18
C LEU A 78 -8.99 -14.15 -7.80
N THR A 79 -9.01 -15.37 -7.28
CA THR A 79 -10.03 -16.36 -7.69
C THR A 79 -11.41 -16.02 -7.14
N ALA A 80 -12.46 -16.51 -7.81
CA ALA A 80 -13.86 -16.40 -7.39
C ALA A 80 -14.38 -14.95 -7.29
N ASN A 81 -14.10 -14.11 -8.29
CA ASN A 81 -14.57 -12.71 -8.40
C ASN A 81 -14.26 -11.89 -7.14
N ARG A 82 -13.00 -11.96 -6.73
CA ARG A 82 -12.44 -11.21 -5.62
C ARG A 82 -11.28 -10.39 -6.14
N PHE A 83 -11.14 -9.18 -5.62
CA PHE A 83 -10.09 -8.26 -6.02
C PHE A 83 -9.48 -7.63 -4.78
N ILE A 84 -8.19 -7.38 -4.82
CA ILE A 84 -7.55 -6.42 -3.91
C ILE A 84 -7.32 -5.16 -4.74
N VAL A 85 -7.82 -4.04 -4.27
CA VAL A 85 -7.72 -2.75 -4.95
C VAL A 85 -7.10 -1.73 -4.01
N GLY A 86 -6.36 -0.77 -4.54
CA GLY A 86 -5.90 0.35 -3.73
C GLY A 86 -4.76 1.13 -4.32
N TYR A 87 -4.07 1.85 -3.45
CA TYR A 87 -3.17 2.94 -3.80
C TYR A 87 -1.74 2.65 -3.36
N ALA A 88 -0.76 3.03 -4.19
CA ALA A 88 0.65 3.02 -3.83
C ALA A 88 1.38 4.22 -4.43
N LEU A 89 2.38 4.72 -3.71
CA LEU A 89 3.18 5.89 -4.14
C LEU A 89 4.15 5.57 -5.29
N ALA A 90 4.53 4.30 -5.48
CA ALA A 90 5.34 3.86 -6.62
C ALA A 90 5.22 2.35 -6.83
N ASP A 91 5.86 1.84 -7.89
CA ASP A 91 5.84 0.43 -8.27
C ASP A 91 6.84 -0.47 -7.51
N ASP A 92 7.79 0.10 -6.78
CA ASP A 92 8.77 -0.66 -6.00
C ASP A 92 9.09 -0.02 -4.63
N GLY A 93 9.09 -0.85 -3.59
CA GLY A 93 9.44 -0.49 -2.22
C GLY A 93 8.45 0.42 -1.49
N MET A 94 7.34 0.82 -2.13
CA MET A 94 6.40 1.79 -1.56
C MET A 94 5.23 1.15 -0.85
N LEU A 95 4.69 1.86 0.15
CA LEU A 95 3.52 1.42 0.88
C LEU A 95 2.32 1.31 -0.07
N PHE A 96 1.65 0.17 -0.02
CA PHE A 96 0.37 -0.09 -0.64
C PHE A 96 -0.72 -0.10 0.44
N ARG A 97 -1.76 0.71 0.25
CA ARG A 97 -2.97 0.76 1.09
C ARG A 97 -4.17 0.35 0.24
N GLY A 98 -4.88 -0.70 0.64
CA GLY A 98 -5.96 -1.23 -0.17
C GLY A 98 -7.02 -2.00 0.59
N GLU A 99 -7.95 -2.55 -0.19
CA GLU A 99 -9.10 -3.29 0.30
C GLU A 99 -9.34 -4.57 -0.49
N LEU A 100 -9.73 -5.63 0.22
CA LEU A 100 -10.35 -6.81 -0.37
C LEU A 100 -11.83 -6.52 -0.67
N ILE A 101 -12.21 -6.61 -1.94
CA ILE A 101 -13.58 -6.54 -2.43
C ILE A 101 -14.01 -7.89 -3.02
N ARG A 102 -15.30 -8.24 -2.89
CA ARG A 102 -15.87 -9.53 -3.30
C ARG A 102 -17.19 -9.32 -4.04
N HIS A 103 -17.54 -10.27 -4.90
CA HIS A 103 -18.83 -10.31 -5.62
C HIS A 103 -19.07 -9.06 -6.49
N ARG A 104 -18.00 -8.51 -7.03
CA ARG A 104 -18.00 -7.40 -7.99
C ARG A 104 -17.49 -7.91 -9.33
N ASP A 105 -17.82 -7.22 -10.41
CA ASP A 105 -17.13 -7.42 -11.68
C ASP A 105 -15.83 -6.59 -11.74
N GLU A 106 -15.11 -6.66 -12.85
CA GLU A 106 -13.84 -5.95 -12.98
C GLU A 106 -14.02 -4.44 -13.12
N ASP A 107 -15.12 -3.97 -13.71
CA ASP A 107 -15.34 -2.53 -13.94
C ASP A 107 -15.69 -1.84 -12.62
N ASP A 108 -16.55 -2.46 -11.81
CA ASP A 108 -16.80 -2.05 -10.43
C ASP A 108 -15.50 -2.04 -9.60
N ALA A 109 -14.64 -3.03 -9.81
CA ALA A 109 -13.37 -3.11 -9.10
C ALA A 109 -12.40 -1.99 -9.52
N ARG A 110 -12.31 -1.66 -10.81
CA ARG A 110 -11.51 -0.52 -11.29
C ARG A 110 -12.04 0.79 -10.73
N TYR A 111 -13.35 1.00 -10.77
CA TYR A 111 -13.98 2.19 -10.21
C TYR A 111 -13.68 2.34 -8.71
N HIS A 112 -13.75 1.24 -7.94
CA HIS A 112 -13.41 1.27 -6.52
C HIS A 112 -11.92 1.52 -6.28
N ALA A 113 -11.03 1.00 -7.15
CA ALA A 113 -9.60 1.28 -7.06
C ALA A 113 -9.31 2.77 -7.25
N ASP A 114 -9.99 3.41 -8.20
CA ASP A 114 -9.85 4.83 -8.50
C ASP A 114 -10.35 5.70 -7.33
N GLN A 115 -11.58 5.47 -6.85
CA GLN A 115 -12.14 6.20 -5.70
C GLN A 115 -11.29 6.08 -4.43
N LEU A 116 -10.80 4.87 -4.13
CA LEU A 116 -9.96 4.66 -2.96
C LEU A 116 -8.62 5.40 -3.10
N SER A 117 -8.10 5.47 -4.32
CA SER A 117 -6.84 6.15 -4.62
C SER A 117 -6.97 7.65 -4.52
N ASP A 118 -8.05 8.24 -5.03
CA ASP A 118 -8.33 9.68 -4.87
C ASP A 118 -8.39 10.07 -3.38
N HIS A 119 -9.02 9.23 -2.56
CA HIS A 119 -9.08 9.47 -1.12
C HIS A 119 -7.69 9.47 -0.46
N PHE A 120 -6.84 8.49 -0.76
CA PHE A 120 -5.49 8.43 -0.19
C PHE A 120 -4.53 9.47 -0.75
N ALA A 121 -4.66 9.81 -2.04
CA ALA A 121 -3.90 10.89 -2.65
C ALA A 121 -4.22 12.23 -1.97
N GLN A 122 -5.49 12.49 -1.64
CA GLN A 122 -5.86 13.68 -0.88
C GLN A 122 -5.27 13.66 0.53
N LEU A 123 -5.32 12.53 1.24
CA LEU A 123 -4.74 12.43 2.58
C LEU A 123 -3.22 12.65 2.59
N ASP A 124 -2.50 12.07 1.62
CA ASP A 124 -1.05 12.26 1.53
C ASP A 124 -0.71 13.73 1.19
N ALA A 125 -1.52 14.41 0.36
CA ALA A 125 -1.38 15.84 0.08
C ALA A 125 -1.64 16.72 1.32
N ASP A 126 -2.69 16.41 2.09
CA ASP A 126 -3.02 17.13 3.33
C ASP A 126 -1.90 16.98 4.38
N ASP A 127 -1.30 15.78 4.50
CA ASP A 127 -0.17 15.51 5.40
C ASP A 127 1.10 16.28 4.98
N GLU A 128 1.39 16.36 3.68
CA GLU A 128 2.50 17.16 3.14
C GLU A 128 2.33 18.66 3.44
N GLU A 129 1.13 19.20 3.25
CA GLU A 129 0.81 20.59 3.59
C GLU A 129 0.99 20.88 5.08
N ALA A 130 0.51 19.99 5.95
CA ALA A 130 0.65 20.13 7.40
C ALA A 130 2.12 20.09 7.86
N PHE A 131 2.93 19.22 7.25
CA PHE A 131 4.36 19.13 7.54
C PHE A 131 5.11 20.41 7.13
N ALA A 132 4.84 20.93 5.93
CA ALA A 132 5.46 22.16 5.42
C ALA A 132 5.19 23.38 6.33
N ILE A 133 3.97 23.51 6.85
CA ILE A 133 3.59 24.60 7.77
C ILE A 133 4.34 24.50 9.11
N SER A 134 4.70 23.29 9.54
CA SER A 134 5.37 23.06 10.82
C SER A 134 6.88 23.30 10.83
N GLU A 135 7.54 23.32 9.67
CA GLU A 135 8.99 23.61 9.54
C GLU A 135 9.31 25.11 9.46
N ASP A 136 8.31 25.96 9.15
CA ASP A 136 8.45 27.41 9.02
C ASP A 136 8.09 28.20 10.33
N GLY A 137 7.90 27.52 11.46
CA GLY A 137 7.55 28.10 12.77
C GLY A 137 8.56 27.83 13.88
#